data_AF-A0A7V3DZA7-F1
#
_entry.id   AF-A0A7V3DZA7-F1
#
_cell.length_a   1.000
_cell.length_b   1.000
_cell.length_c   1.000
_cell.angle_alpha   90.00
_cell.angle_beta   90.00
_cell.angle_gamma   90.00
#
_symmetry.space_group_name_H-M   'P 1'
#
loop_
_entity.id
_entity.type
_entity.pdbx_description
1 polymer ?
#
loop_
_entity_poly.entity_id
_entity_poly.type
_entity_poly.pdbx_seq_one_letter_code
_entity_poly.pdbx_strand_id
1 'polypeptide(L)'
;MAITKKPYRKWKNAYEITSGAVKMHVVAGIGPRVLSLRLGQGPNLLFDDVDEKAGFEDWKIYGGHRFWVGPESQMTYAPDNGPCQARVANKSLVLECAVDPHTALQKTLIITPAPKGFRLYHLLRNTGAFLAPPSAVWALTCVRPTGVCAFPWRTGPSGWNLASVQYWAAWGGHATDLESPQWRPTRDLYEIHPTGEEGKAGSRVEPATEDSSLGWIGQWTSDATFIKAFHVQSESGYPDNNCNVEIYTCSKFIELETLSPMATLAPGESLVQYERWFVVKPIERSTAAVAGLIGQD
;
A
#
# COMPACT_ATOMS: atom_id res chain seq x y z
N MET A 1 0.59 -20.57 11.25
CA MET A 1 0.09 -19.67 10.18
C MET A 1 -1.04 -20.38 9.48
N ALA A 2 -2.17 -19.72 9.20
CA ALA A 2 -3.34 -20.36 8.60
C ALA A 2 -4.12 -19.40 7.70
N ILE A 3 -4.84 -19.96 6.71
CA ILE A 3 -5.81 -19.25 5.87
C ILE A 3 -7.14 -19.98 6.02
N THR A 4 -8.18 -19.30 6.50
CA THR A 4 -9.51 -19.89 6.74
C THR A 4 -10.57 -19.04 6.06
N LYS A 5 -11.47 -19.68 5.29
CA LYS A 5 -12.64 -18.99 4.75
C LYS A 5 -13.59 -18.66 5.90
N LYS A 6 -13.84 -17.37 6.13
CA LYS A 6 -14.61 -16.88 7.27
C LYS A 6 -15.24 -15.54 6.91
N PRO A 7 -16.56 -15.36 7.12
CA PRO A 7 -17.20 -14.08 6.86
C PRO A 7 -16.54 -12.95 7.65
N TYR A 8 -16.45 -11.77 7.03
CA TYR A 8 -16.02 -10.55 7.69
C TYR A 8 -17.14 -9.52 7.58
N ARG A 9 -17.81 -9.27 8.71
CA ARG A 9 -19.01 -8.41 8.78
C ARG A 9 -20.07 -8.86 7.76
N LYS A 10 -20.50 -7.98 6.86
CA LYS A 10 -21.48 -8.28 5.80
C LYS A 10 -20.92 -9.11 4.65
N TRP A 11 -19.59 -9.24 4.54
CA TRP A 11 -18.94 -9.94 3.44
C TRP A 11 -18.89 -11.44 3.71
N LYS A 12 -19.76 -12.19 3.05
CA LYS A 12 -19.81 -13.66 3.14
C LYS A 12 -18.59 -14.33 2.50
N ASN A 13 -18.11 -13.79 1.36
CA ASN A 13 -16.93 -14.29 0.67
C ASN A 13 -15.66 -13.56 1.17
N ALA A 14 -15.15 -14.02 2.31
CA ALA A 14 -13.98 -13.46 2.97
C ALA A 14 -13.11 -14.55 3.61
N TYR A 15 -11.88 -14.17 3.94
CA TYR A 15 -10.84 -15.05 4.46
C TYR A 15 -10.11 -14.38 5.63
N GLU A 16 -9.89 -15.12 6.69
CA GLU A 16 -9.01 -14.75 7.79
C GLU A 16 -7.64 -15.41 7.56
N ILE A 17 -6.57 -14.61 7.53
CA ILE A 17 -5.18 -15.08 7.43
C ILE A 17 -4.47 -14.76 8.74
N THR A 18 -3.80 -15.74 9.35
CA THR A 18 -3.10 -15.57 10.63
C THR A 18 -1.61 -15.89 10.53
N SER A 19 -0.80 -15.06 11.19
CA SER A 19 0.63 -15.28 11.42
C SER A 19 1.02 -14.91 12.85
N GLY A 20 1.14 -15.93 13.70
CA GLY A 20 1.34 -15.72 15.14
C GLY A 20 0.19 -14.90 15.72
N ALA A 21 0.50 -13.76 16.34
CA ALA A 21 -0.49 -12.82 16.86
C ALA A 21 -1.10 -11.90 15.79
N VAL A 22 -0.55 -11.85 14.58
CA VAL A 22 -1.02 -10.95 13.52
C VAL A 22 -2.17 -11.61 12.76
N LYS A 23 -3.27 -10.87 12.57
CA LYS A 23 -4.45 -11.32 11.85
C LYS A 23 -4.82 -10.33 10.75
N MET A 24 -5.14 -10.86 9.57
CA MET A 24 -5.61 -10.11 8.41
C MET A 24 -6.97 -10.65 7.96
N HIS A 25 -7.90 -9.77 7.57
CA HIS A 25 -9.13 -10.15 6.88
C HIS A 25 -9.12 -9.63 5.44
N VAL A 26 -9.33 -10.55 4.51
CA VAL A 26 -9.32 -10.31 3.07
C VAL A 26 -10.70 -10.60 2.51
N VAL A 27 -11.23 -9.69 1.72
CA VAL A 27 -12.56 -9.80 1.12
C VAL A 27 -12.42 -10.06 -0.37
N ALA A 28 -13.17 -11.06 -0.85
CA ALA A 28 -13.26 -11.42 -2.27
C ALA A 28 -14.64 -11.11 -2.85
N GLY A 29 -15.60 -10.63 -2.03
CA GLY A 29 -16.90 -10.15 -2.51
C GLY A 29 -16.84 -8.77 -3.19
N ILE A 30 -15.81 -7.98 -2.86
CA ILE A 30 -15.45 -6.70 -3.45
C ILE A 30 -13.92 -6.66 -3.47
N GLY A 31 -13.27 -6.37 -4.59
CA GLY A 31 -11.82 -6.32 -4.51
C GLY A 31 -10.97 -6.24 -5.77
N PRO A 32 -9.65 -6.44 -5.58
CA PRO A 32 -9.05 -7.15 -4.45
C PRO A 32 -8.89 -6.25 -3.21
N ARG A 33 -9.33 -6.71 -2.02
CA ARG A 33 -9.34 -5.89 -0.78
C ARG A 33 -8.90 -6.60 0.48
N VAL A 34 -8.08 -5.93 1.28
CA VAL A 34 -7.78 -6.29 2.68
C VAL A 34 -8.42 -5.26 3.59
N LEU A 35 -9.44 -5.62 4.38
CA LEU A 35 -10.18 -4.63 5.19
C LEU A 35 -9.74 -4.57 6.65
N SER A 36 -8.96 -5.56 7.12
CA SER A 36 -8.47 -5.53 8.49
C SER A 36 -7.08 -6.11 8.65
N LEU A 37 -6.29 -5.46 9.50
CA LEU A 37 -4.98 -5.89 9.97
C LEU A 37 -4.89 -5.61 11.48
N ARG A 38 -4.60 -6.63 12.29
CA ARG A 38 -4.62 -6.55 13.76
C ARG A 38 -3.43 -7.26 14.38
N LEU A 39 -2.99 -6.76 15.54
CA LEU A 39 -2.03 -7.41 16.42
C LEU A 39 -2.74 -7.89 17.70
N GLY A 40 -2.80 -9.20 17.91
CA GLY A 40 -3.46 -9.81 19.07
C GLY A 40 -4.94 -9.41 19.16
N GLN A 41 -5.34 -8.89 20.32
CA GLN A 41 -6.69 -8.34 20.56
C GLN A 41 -6.77 -6.83 20.32
N GLY A 42 -5.73 -6.22 19.75
CA GLY A 42 -5.69 -4.80 19.44
C GLY A 42 -6.73 -4.37 18.40
N PRO A 43 -6.89 -3.05 18.21
CA PRO A 43 -7.80 -2.50 17.22
C PRO A 43 -7.37 -2.84 15.78
N ASN A 44 -8.26 -2.59 14.82
CA ASN A 44 -7.90 -2.61 13.41
C ASN A 44 -6.92 -1.47 13.13
N LEU A 45 -5.76 -1.78 12.56
CA LEU A 45 -4.78 -0.76 12.17
C LEU A 45 -5.21 -0.05 10.88
N LEU A 46 -5.92 -0.76 10.01
CA LEU A 46 -6.46 -0.19 8.78
C LEU A 46 -7.73 0.63 9.06
N PHE A 47 -7.92 1.71 8.29
CA PHE A 47 -9.20 2.39 8.20
C PHE A 47 -10.23 1.44 7.57
N ASP A 48 -11.46 1.47 8.05
CA ASP A 48 -12.53 0.57 7.62
C ASP A 48 -13.82 1.39 7.54
N ASP A 49 -14.22 1.75 6.31
CA ASP A 49 -15.37 2.62 6.04
C ASP A 49 -16.67 1.82 6.14
N VAL A 50 -17.08 1.53 7.38
CA VAL A 50 -18.24 0.68 7.69
C VAL A 50 -19.53 1.19 7.05
N ASP A 51 -19.66 2.52 7.00
CA ASP A 51 -20.85 3.21 6.50
C ASP A 51 -20.84 3.37 4.97
N GLU A 52 -19.71 3.09 4.32
CA GLU A 52 -19.50 3.27 2.87
C GLU A 52 -19.84 4.68 2.37
N LYS A 53 -19.47 5.68 3.18
CA LYS A 53 -19.74 7.10 2.91
C LYS A 53 -18.55 7.82 2.27
N ALA A 54 -17.36 7.24 2.31
CA ALA A 54 -16.19 7.79 1.63
C ALA A 54 -16.14 7.23 0.21
N GLY A 55 -16.48 8.09 -0.75
CA GLY A 55 -16.63 7.73 -2.15
C GLY A 55 -17.19 8.89 -2.97
N PHE A 56 -17.22 8.70 -4.29
CA PHE A 56 -17.87 9.58 -5.24
C PHE A 56 -18.48 8.74 -6.35
N GLU A 57 -19.73 9.05 -6.74
CA GLU A 57 -20.51 8.23 -7.68
C GLU A 57 -20.48 6.74 -7.28
N ASP A 58 -20.07 5.86 -8.19
CA ASP A 58 -19.95 4.43 -7.96
C ASP A 58 -18.63 4.05 -7.27
N TRP A 59 -17.64 4.95 -7.22
CA TRP A 59 -16.37 4.68 -6.56
C TRP A 59 -16.50 4.78 -5.05
N LYS A 60 -16.03 3.75 -4.35
CA LYS A 60 -16.03 3.66 -2.89
C LYS A 60 -14.67 3.26 -2.36
N ILE A 61 -14.23 3.91 -1.28
CA ILE A 61 -12.94 3.58 -0.66
C ILE A 61 -13.01 2.25 0.08
N TYR A 62 -14.10 1.94 0.81
CA TYR A 62 -14.25 0.86 1.82
C TYR A 62 -13.16 0.81 2.92
N GLY A 63 -12.07 1.56 2.77
CA GLY A 63 -10.87 1.50 3.58
C GLY A 63 -10.00 0.30 3.23
N GLY A 64 -9.10 -0.02 4.16
CA GLY A 64 -8.25 -1.18 4.05
C GLY A 64 -7.13 -0.98 3.04
N HIS A 65 -6.89 -1.99 2.22
CA HIS A 65 -5.91 -1.96 1.16
C HIS A 65 -6.51 -2.48 -0.14
N ARG A 66 -6.11 -1.84 -1.24
CA ARG A 66 -6.42 -2.17 -2.64
C ARG A 66 -5.22 -1.75 -3.50
N PHE A 67 -5.23 -2.11 -4.78
CA PHE A 67 -4.27 -1.52 -5.71
C PHE A 67 -4.89 -1.10 -7.04
N TRP A 68 -4.36 -0.01 -7.56
CA TRP A 68 -4.69 0.67 -8.79
C TRP A 68 -3.63 0.46 -9.85
N VAL A 69 -3.97 0.96 -11.04
CA VAL A 69 -3.06 1.10 -12.17
C VAL A 69 -2.73 2.59 -12.29
N GLY A 70 -1.49 2.95 -11.97
CA GLY A 70 -0.95 4.29 -12.13
C GLY A 70 -0.43 4.54 -13.55
N PRO A 71 -0.06 5.79 -13.87
CA PRO A 71 0.01 6.97 -12.98
C PRO A 71 -1.38 7.55 -12.66
N GLU A 72 -1.44 8.50 -11.72
CA GLU A 72 -2.70 9.13 -11.32
C GLU A 72 -3.39 9.87 -12.47
N SER A 73 -4.59 9.41 -12.80
CA SER A 73 -5.48 10.02 -13.80
C SER A 73 -6.93 9.66 -13.48
N GLN A 74 -7.89 10.24 -14.20
CA GLN A 74 -9.30 9.84 -14.07
C GLN A 74 -9.51 8.32 -14.28
N MET A 75 -8.69 7.69 -15.11
CA MET A 75 -8.77 6.24 -15.38
C MET A 75 -8.31 5.38 -14.20
N THR A 76 -7.52 5.93 -13.28
CA THR A 76 -7.05 5.24 -12.07
C THR A 76 -8.20 4.94 -11.10
N TYR A 77 -9.26 5.76 -11.13
CA TYR A 77 -10.42 5.67 -10.23
C TYR A 77 -11.42 4.56 -10.60
N ALA A 78 -10.94 3.44 -11.14
CA ALA A 78 -11.77 2.25 -11.33
C ALA A 78 -12.42 1.85 -9.98
N PRO A 79 -13.75 1.62 -9.91
CA PRO A 79 -14.42 1.38 -8.62
C PRO A 79 -13.97 0.10 -7.90
N ASP A 80 -13.62 -0.95 -8.65
CA ASP A 80 -13.29 -2.28 -8.12
C ASP A 80 -14.33 -2.83 -7.13
N ASN A 81 -15.61 -2.62 -7.46
CA ASN A 81 -16.75 -3.09 -6.68
C ASN A 81 -17.17 -4.54 -7.02
N GLY A 82 -16.53 -5.15 -8.02
CA GLY A 82 -16.81 -6.52 -8.44
C GLY A 82 -16.18 -7.57 -7.50
N PRO A 83 -16.69 -8.80 -7.50
CA PRO A 83 -16.08 -9.89 -6.76
C PRO A 83 -14.79 -10.38 -7.44
N CYS A 84 -13.87 -10.93 -6.63
CA CYS A 84 -12.70 -11.66 -7.09
C CYS A 84 -12.95 -13.17 -7.04
N GLN A 85 -12.37 -13.91 -7.96
CA GLN A 85 -12.18 -15.33 -7.80
C GLN A 85 -11.11 -15.56 -6.73
N ALA A 86 -11.46 -16.26 -5.65
CA ALA A 86 -10.56 -16.51 -4.53
C ALA A 86 -10.28 -17.99 -4.37
N ARG A 87 -8.99 -18.35 -4.28
CA ARG A 87 -8.54 -19.72 -4.05
C ARG A 87 -7.33 -19.74 -3.12
N VAL A 88 -7.23 -20.80 -2.32
CA VAL A 88 -6.03 -21.07 -1.53
C VAL A 88 -5.14 -22.00 -2.34
N ALA A 89 -3.90 -21.60 -2.59
CA ALA A 89 -2.91 -22.39 -3.32
C ALA A 89 -1.52 -22.17 -2.73
N ASN A 90 -0.75 -23.25 -2.55
CA ASN A 90 0.63 -23.18 -2.04
C ASN A 90 0.79 -22.37 -0.74
N LYS A 91 -0.16 -22.50 0.21
CA LYS A 91 -0.23 -21.72 1.48
C LYS A 91 -0.42 -20.21 1.29
N SER A 92 -0.84 -19.78 0.11
CA SER A 92 -1.19 -18.40 -0.22
C SER A 92 -2.68 -18.29 -0.55
N LEU A 93 -3.28 -17.15 -0.23
CA LEU A 93 -4.58 -16.77 -0.77
C LEU A 93 -4.35 -16.00 -2.07
N VAL A 94 -4.96 -16.45 -3.15
CA VAL A 94 -4.92 -15.78 -4.46
C VAL A 94 -6.30 -15.20 -4.73
N LEU A 95 -6.37 -13.89 -4.98
CA LEU A 95 -7.56 -13.15 -5.41
C LEU A 95 -7.33 -12.63 -6.81
N GLU A 96 -8.08 -13.15 -7.77
CA GLU A 96 -8.01 -12.74 -9.17
C GLU A 96 -9.29 -11.98 -9.53
N CYS A 97 -9.12 -10.76 -10.03
CA CYS A 97 -10.24 -9.90 -10.41
C CYS A 97 -10.75 -10.24 -11.81
N ALA A 98 -11.95 -9.78 -12.14
CA ALA A 98 -12.38 -9.73 -13.52
C ALA A 98 -11.40 -8.90 -14.37
N VAL A 99 -11.28 -9.25 -15.64
CA VAL A 99 -10.57 -8.42 -16.61
C VAL A 99 -11.31 -7.09 -16.74
N ASP A 100 -10.57 -6.00 -16.66
CA ASP A 100 -11.11 -4.68 -16.92
C ASP A 100 -11.51 -4.58 -18.42
N PRO A 101 -12.78 -4.32 -18.75
CA PRO A 101 -13.26 -4.37 -20.13
C PRO A 101 -12.74 -3.22 -20.99
N HIS A 102 -12.16 -2.18 -20.40
CA HIS A 102 -11.66 -1.00 -21.12
C HIS A 102 -10.17 -1.11 -21.42
N THR A 103 -9.41 -1.68 -20.49
CA THR A 103 -7.94 -1.77 -20.58
C THR A 103 -7.44 -3.17 -20.91
N ALA A 104 -8.29 -4.20 -20.81
CA ALA A 104 -7.92 -5.61 -20.86
C ALA A 104 -6.86 -6.01 -19.82
N LEU A 105 -6.70 -5.21 -18.77
CA LEU A 105 -5.81 -5.51 -17.65
C LEU A 105 -6.52 -6.36 -16.61
N GLN A 106 -5.80 -7.29 -15.99
CA GLN A 106 -6.30 -8.12 -14.92
C GLN A 106 -5.43 -7.97 -13.67
N LYS A 107 -6.09 -7.74 -12.53
CA LYS A 107 -5.44 -7.60 -11.22
C LYS A 107 -5.49 -8.89 -10.44
N THR A 108 -4.35 -9.32 -9.90
CA THR A 108 -4.26 -10.44 -8.97
C THR A 108 -3.52 -10.03 -7.71
N LEU A 109 -4.10 -10.31 -6.55
CA LEU A 109 -3.46 -10.13 -5.24
C LEU A 109 -3.17 -11.51 -4.64
N ILE A 110 -1.90 -11.77 -4.32
CA ILE A 110 -1.46 -13.01 -3.68
C ILE A 110 -0.93 -12.68 -2.29
N ILE A 111 -1.47 -13.34 -1.26
CA ILE A 111 -1.13 -13.08 0.13
C ILE A 111 -0.65 -14.36 0.80
N THR A 112 0.55 -14.32 1.37
CA THR A 112 1.16 -15.44 2.09
C THR A 112 1.47 -15.01 3.51
N PRO A 113 1.00 -15.71 4.56
CA PRO A 113 1.44 -15.44 5.92
C PRO A 113 2.94 -15.70 6.07
N ALA A 114 3.63 -14.78 6.76
CA ALA A 114 5.07 -14.80 7.01
C ALA A 114 5.35 -14.35 8.46
N PRO A 115 6.52 -14.64 9.07
CA PRO A 115 6.76 -14.28 10.47
C PRO A 115 6.45 -12.81 10.76
N LYS A 116 5.72 -12.49 11.84
CA LYS A 116 5.33 -11.11 12.20
C LYS A 116 4.48 -10.37 11.14
N GLY A 117 3.88 -11.06 10.16
CA GLY A 117 2.94 -10.43 9.22
C GLY A 117 2.70 -11.24 7.94
N PHE A 118 2.84 -10.59 6.78
CA PHE A 118 2.45 -11.16 5.48
C PHE A 118 3.38 -10.73 4.34
N ARG A 119 3.44 -11.55 3.29
CA ARG A 119 4.02 -11.25 1.98
C ARG A 119 2.89 -11.07 0.98
N LEU A 120 2.90 -9.97 0.24
CA LEU A 120 1.90 -9.63 -0.75
C LEU A 120 2.57 -9.49 -2.12
N TYR A 121 1.95 -10.05 -3.15
CA TYR A 121 2.29 -9.79 -4.54
C TYR A 121 1.08 -9.20 -5.24
N HIS A 122 1.29 -8.06 -5.88
CA HIS A 122 0.31 -7.38 -6.72
C HIS A 122 0.74 -7.62 -8.15
N LEU A 123 -0.08 -8.35 -8.91
CA LEU A 123 0.20 -8.66 -10.30
C LEU A 123 -0.81 -7.93 -11.17
N LEU A 124 -0.29 -7.20 -12.16
CA LEU A 124 -1.07 -6.57 -13.21
C LEU A 124 -0.71 -7.24 -14.53
N ARG A 125 -1.65 -7.98 -15.11
CA ARG A 125 -1.44 -8.73 -16.35
C ARG A 125 -2.17 -8.08 -17.52
N ASN A 126 -1.50 -7.98 -18.66
CA ASN A 126 -2.15 -7.65 -19.92
C ASN A 126 -2.77 -8.90 -20.55
N THR A 127 -4.10 -8.93 -20.65
CA THR A 127 -4.84 -10.03 -21.27
C THR A 127 -5.31 -9.72 -22.69
N GLY A 128 -5.06 -8.50 -23.17
CA GLY A 128 -5.41 -8.06 -24.51
C GLY A 128 -4.45 -8.55 -25.59
N ALA A 129 -4.79 -8.26 -26.84
CA ALA A 129 -4.00 -8.63 -28.01
C ALA A 129 -2.92 -7.58 -28.39
N PHE A 130 -2.88 -6.43 -27.70
CA PHE A 130 -1.98 -5.31 -28.00
C PHE A 130 -1.16 -4.92 -26.78
N LEU A 131 -0.15 -4.07 -26.98
CA LEU A 131 0.60 -3.45 -25.88
C LEU A 131 -0.35 -2.65 -24.98
N ALA A 132 -0.27 -2.86 -23.67
CA ALA A 132 -0.93 -1.99 -22.70
C ALA A 132 -0.13 -0.68 -22.56
N PRO A 133 -0.79 0.46 -22.28
CA PRO A 133 -0.08 1.73 -22.05
C PRO A 133 0.89 1.60 -20.87
N PRO A 134 1.96 2.44 -20.82
CA PRO A 134 2.84 2.50 -19.67
C PRO A 134 2.03 2.60 -18.38
N SER A 135 2.22 1.63 -17.49
CA SER A 135 1.43 1.42 -16.29
C SER A 135 2.33 1.13 -15.09
N ALA A 136 1.88 1.53 -13.91
CA ALA A 136 2.48 1.13 -12.64
C ALA A 136 1.45 0.42 -11.75
N VAL A 137 1.89 -0.53 -10.95
CA VAL A 137 1.08 -1.01 -9.82
C VAL A 137 1.15 0.04 -8.73
N TRP A 138 -0.01 0.53 -8.30
CA TRP A 138 -0.13 1.51 -7.23
C TRP A 138 -0.92 0.91 -6.07
N ALA A 139 -0.24 0.49 -5.02
CA ALA A 139 -0.83 -0.19 -3.88
C ALA A 139 -1.15 0.81 -2.76
N LEU A 140 -2.43 1.00 -2.46
CA LEU A 140 -2.93 1.96 -1.47
C LEU A 140 -3.33 1.22 -0.20
N THR A 141 -2.87 1.69 0.96
CA THR A 141 -3.23 1.12 2.26
C THR A 141 -3.71 2.21 3.20
N CYS A 142 -5.03 2.33 3.37
CA CYS A 142 -5.68 3.27 4.26
C CYS A 142 -5.50 2.81 5.72
N VAL A 143 -4.75 3.59 6.50
CA VAL A 143 -4.60 3.44 7.95
C VAL A 143 -5.45 4.48 8.69
N ARG A 144 -5.74 4.23 9.96
CA ARG A 144 -6.42 5.22 10.80
C ARG A 144 -5.52 6.46 10.95
N PRO A 145 -6.09 7.69 11.04
CA PRO A 145 -5.31 8.93 11.15
C PRO A 145 -4.85 9.14 12.61
N THR A 146 -4.15 8.15 13.14
CA THR A 146 -3.68 8.10 14.54
C THR A 146 -2.19 7.78 14.57
N GLY A 147 -1.49 8.31 15.57
CA GLY A 147 -0.05 8.09 15.67
C GLY A 147 0.72 8.88 14.61
N VAL A 148 1.84 8.35 14.13
CA VAL A 148 2.71 9.03 13.15
C VAL A 148 3.01 8.10 12.00
N CYS A 149 2.86 8.60 10.76
CA CYS A 149 3.30 7.90 9.56
C CYS A 149 4.67 8.45 9.14
N ALA A 150 5.53 7.62 8.56
CA ALA A 150 6.84 8.07 8.11
C ALA A 150 7.42 7.17 7.01
N PHE A 151 8.34 7.75 6.24
CA PHE A 151 9.20 7.04 5.30
C PHE A 151 10.60 7.69 5.26
N PRO A 152 11.65 6.95 4.83
CA PRO A 152 12.96 7.53 4.54
C PRO A 152 12.88 8.47 3.33
N TRP A 153 13.40 9.68 3.45
CA TRP A 153 13.25 10.71 2.42
C TRP A 153 14.58 11.19 1.83
N ARG A 154 15.65 10.46 2.16
CA ARG A 154 17.00 10.70 1.65
C ARG A 154 17.38 9.58 0.71
N THR A 155 17.89 9.95 -0.45
CA THR A 155 18.37 9.04 -1.50
C THR A 155 19.85 9.31 -1.78
N GLY A 156 20.61 8.27 -2.10
CA GLY A 156 22.01 8.38 -2.50
C GLY A 156 22.98 7.64 -1.57
N PRO A 157 24.24 7.44 -1.99
CA PRO A 157 25.24 6.76 -1.20
C PRO A 157 25.70 7.65 -0.03
N SER A 158 26.23 7.01 1.02
CA SER A 158 26.77 7.70 2.20
C SER A 158 27.74 8.82 1.80
N GLY A 159 27.42 10.06 2.20
CA GLY A 159 28.17 11.27 1.86
C GLY A 159 27.59 12.11 0.71
N TRP A 160 26.66 11.55 -0.10
CA TRP A 160 26.02 12.23 -1.23
C TRP A 160 24.50 11.99 -1.21
N ASN A 161 23.85 12.47 -0.15
CA ASN A 161 22.43 12.25 0.10
C ASN A 161 21.58 13.44 -0.35
N LEU A 162 20.70 13.22 -1.33
CA LEU A 162 19.63 14.15 -1.70
C LEU A 162 18.41 13.89 -0.82
N ALA A 163 17.81 14.93 -0.24
CA ALA A 163 16.49 14.84 0.37
C ALA A 163 15.47 15.46 -0.58
N SER A 164 14.43 14.72 -0.95
CA SER A 164 13.39 15.21 -1.85
C SER A 164 12.00 14.79 -1.37
N VAL A 165 11.06 15.71 -1.49
CA VAL A 165 9.62 15.47 -1.30
C VAL A 165 8.89 16.19 -2.41
N GLN A 166 7.98 15.48 -3.06
CA GLN A 166 7.04 16.05 -3.99
C GLN A 166 5.73 16.30 -3.26
N TYR A 167 5.11 17.45 -3.51
CA TYR A 167 3.80 17.78 -2.99
C TYR A 167 2.85 18.02 -4.14
N TRP A 168 1.61 17.56 -3.98
CA TRP A 168 0.56 17.88 -4.93
C TRP A 168 -0.07 19.20 -4.50
N ALA A 169 0.33 20.30 -5.16
CA ALA A 169 -0.26 21.61 -4.89
C ALA A 169 -1.78 21.62 -5.17
N ALA A 170 -2.22 20.89 -6.20
CA ALA A 170 -3.63 20.60 -6.46
C ALA A 170 -3.80 19.32 -7.28
N TRP A 171 -4.88 18.56 -7.04
CA TRP A 171 -5.27 17.36 -7.81
C TRP A 171 -6.76 17.07 -7.65
N GLY A 172 -7.51 16.86 -8.74
CA GLY A 172 -8.92 16.45 -8.64
C GLY A 172 -9.86 17.37 -7.82
N GLY A 173 -9.51 18.64 -7.60
CA GLY A 173 -10.25 19.56 -6.72
C GLY A 173 -9.76 19.61 -5.27
N HIS A 174 -8.75 18.81 -4.94
CA HIS A 174 -8.00 18.78 -3.68
C HIS A 174 -6.75 19.63 -3.77
N ALA A 175 -6.17 19.99 -2.62
CA ALA A 175 -4.93 20.77 -2.53
C ALA A 175 -4.15 20.44 -1.27
N THR A 176 -2.83 20.65 -1.32
CA THR A 176 -1.95 20.47 -0.15
C THR A 176 -1.54 21.83 0.37
N ASP A 177 -1.79 22.08 1.66
CA ASP A 177 -1.12 23.17 2.36
C ASP A 177 0.33 22.75 2.71
N LEU A 178 1.29 23.42 2.09
CA LEU A 178 2.73 23.18 2.31
C LEU A 178 3.21 23.67 3.68
N GLU A 179 2.50 24.62 4.28
CA GLU A 179 2.82 25.17 5.59
C GLU A 179 2.16 24.39 6.74
N SER A 180 1.33 23.39 6.42
CA SER A 180 0.63 22.59 7.42
C SER A 180 1.62 21.95 8.41
N PRO A 181 1.33 22.03 9.73
CA PRO A 181 2.20 21.46 10.77
C PRO A 181 2.19 19.92 10.79
N GLN A 182 1.40 19.28 9.91
CA GLN A 182 1.41 17.83 9.74
C GLN A 182 2.74 17.33 9.14
N TRP A 183 3.41 18.17 8.34
CA TRP A 183 4.69 17.87 7.71
C TRP A 183 5.84 18.11 8.68
N ARG A 184 6.49 17.04 9.15
CA ARG A 184 7.62 17.12 10.10
C ARG A 184 8.84 16.40 9.56
N PRO A 185 9.57 17.01 8.62
CA PRO A 185 10.86 16.49 8.19
C PRO A 185 11.83 16.42 9.37
N THR A 186 12.48 15.27 9.54
CA THR A 186 13.56 15.07 10.51
C THR A 186 14.87 14.80 9.77
N ARG A 187 15.93 14.51 10.51
CA ARG A 187 17.20 14.11 9.89
C ARG A 187 17.02 12.86 9.03
N ASP A 188 16.33 11.84 9.50
CA ASP A 188 16.33 10.52 8.84
C ASP A 188 15.00 10.18 8.16
N LEU A 189 13.91 10.72 8.68
CA LEU A 189 12.54 10.42 8.25
C LEU A 189 11.80 11.68 7.85
N TYR A 190 10.94 11.56 6.85
CA TYR A 190 9.88 12.51 6.64
C TYR A 190 8.65 12.01 7.40
N GLU A 191 8.28 12.71 8.47
CA GLU A 191 7.18 12.31 9.35
C GLU A 191 5.91 13.09 9.07
N ILE A 192 4.78 12.39 9.18
CA ILE A 192 3.44 12.93 9.00
C ILE A 192 2.70 12.75 10.32
N HIS A 193 2.39 13.88 10.95
CA HIS A 193 1.65 13.97 12.21
C HIS A 193 0.21 14.39 11.88
N PRO A 194 -0.77 13.49 11.92
CA PRO A 194 -2.12 13.76 11.44
C PRO A 194 -2.74 14.95 12.18
N THR A 195 -3.13 15.99 11.43
CA THR A 195 -3.92 17.14 11.92
C THR A 195 -5.39 17.07 11.50
N GLY A 196 -5.69 16.17 10.57
CA GLY A 196 -7.00 16.03 9.91
C GLY A 196 -7.15 16.89 8.66
N GLU A 197 -6.14 17.68 8.33
CA GLU A 197 -6.06 18.41 7.07
C GLU A 197 -5.88 17.44 5.89
N GLU A 198 -6.33 17.89 4.72
CA GLU A 198 -6.07 17.18 3.47
C GLU A 198 -4.68 17.56 2.94
N GLY A 199 -3.97 16.58 2.39
CA GLY A 199 -2.66 16.82 1.80
C GLY A 199 -2.11 15.57 1.15
N LYS A 200 -1.22 15.75 0.18
CA LYS A 200 -0.54 14.65 -0.49
C LYS A 200 0.93 14.97 -0.72
N ALA A 201 1.79 14.07 -0.25
CA ALA A 201 3.23 14.16 -0.38
C ALA A 201 3.83 12.81 -0.77
N GLY A 202 4.91 12.82 -1.54
CA GLY A 202 5.57 11.63 -2.03
C GLY A 202 7.08 11.80 -2.09
N SER A 203 7.80 10.69 -2.20
CA SER A 203 9.25 10.70 -2.37
C SER A 203 9.72 9.43 -3.05
N ARG A 204 11.00 9.43 -3.42
CA ARG A 204 11.74 8.24 -3.78
C ARG A 204 12.44 7.70 -2.53
N VAL A 205 12.09 6.48 -2.14
CA VAL A 205 12.75 5.73 -1.08
C VAL A 205 13.76 4.77 -1.69
N GLU A 206 14.97 4.74 -1.15
CA GLU A 206 15.98 3.72 -1.47
C GLU A 206 15.84 2.49 -0.55
N PRO A 207 16.46 1.34 -0.90
CA PRO A 207 16.47 0.19 -0.02
C PRO A 207 16.98 0.50 1.39
N ALA A 208 16.39 -0.16 2.40
CA ALA A 208 16.65 0.12 3.81
C ALA A 208 18.09 -0.18 4.25
N THR A 209 18.77 -1.10 3.56
CA THR A 209 20.14 -1.53 3.81
C THR A 209 20.81 -1.88 2.49
N GLU A 210 22.15 -1.88 2.43
CA GLU A 210 22.91 -2.29 1.24
C GLU A 210 22.62 -3.74 0.82
N ASP A 211 22.35 -4.63 1.79
CA ASP A 211 22.05 -6.05 1.54
C ASP A 211 20.56 -6.34 1.27
N SER A 212 19.72 -5.32 1.22
CA SER A 212 18.28 -5.46 1.00
C SER A 212 17.86 -4.74 -0.27
N SER A 213 16.80 -5.23 -0.90
CA SER A 213 16.10 -4.52 -1.98
C SER A 213 14.81 -3.87 -1.51
N LEU A 214 14.57 -3.82 -0.19
CA LEU A 214 13.30 -3.35 0.35
C LEU A 214 13.39 -1.91 0.86
N GLY A 215 12.66 -1.00 0.22
CA GLY A 215 12.28 0.29 0.78
C GLY A 215 11.10 0.12 1.73
N TRP A 216 10.71 1.18 2.45
CA TRP A 216 9.59 1.09 3.38
C TRP A 216 8.86 2.41 3.63
N ILE A 217 7.59 2.25 4.02
CA ILE A 217 6.71 3.26 4.59
C ILE A 217 5.98 2.64 5.78
N GLY A 218 5.68 3.40 6.83
CA GLY A 218 5.08 2.82 8.02
C GLY A 218 4.31 3.78 8.91
N GLN A 219 3.58 3.21 9.87
CA GLN A 219 2.83 3.91 10.91
C GLN A 219 3.18 3.38 12.30
N TRP A 220 3.38 4.30 13.24
CA TRP A 220 3.58 4.05 14.66
C TRP A 220 2.39 4.56 15.46
N THR A 221 1.74 3.66 16.19
CA THR A 221 0.65 3.98 17.13
C THR A 221 1.02 3.50 18.53
N SER A 222 0.20 3.82 19.54
CA SER A 222 0.34 3.22 20.87
C SER A 222 0.11 1.70 20.88
N ASP A 223 -0.64 1.19 19.90
CA ASP A 223 -1.06 -0.22 19.84
C ASP A 223 -0.05 -1.11 19.11
N ALA A 224 0.52 -0.61 18.01
CA ALA A 224 1.42 -1.35 17.14
C ALA A 224 2.23 -0.43 16.22
N THR A 225 3.33 -0.97 15.69
CA THR A 225 4.01 -0.47 14.50
C THR A 225 3.61 -1.34 13.30
N PHE A 226 3.14 -0.69 12.23
CA PHE A 226 2.87 -1.30 10.93
C PHE A 226 3.87 -0.79 9.91
N ILE A 227 4.69 -1.69 9.34
CA ILE A 227 5.63 -1.37 8.26
C ILE A 227 5.18 -2.07 7.00
N LYS A 228 5.08 -1.31 5.92
CA LYS A 228 4.89 -1.76 4.55
C LYS A 228 6.23 -1.60 3.84
N ALA A 229 6.99 -2.68 3.81
CA ALA A 229 8.23 -2.75 3.03
C ALA A 229 7.92 -3.23 1.62
N PHE A 230 8.67 -2.79 0.61
CA PHE A 230 8.38 -3.06 -0.79
C PHE A 230 9.65 -3.11 -1.63
N HIS A 231 9.65 -3.87 -2.71
CA HIS A 231 10.82 -3.99 -3.57
C HIS A 231 11.11 -2.69 -4.33
N VAL A 232 12.33 -2.18 -4.18
CA VAL A 232 12.83 -0.99 -4.88
C VAL A 232 13.72 -1.43 -6.04
N GLN A 233 13.49 -0.84 -7.21
CA GLN A 233 14.24 -1.06 -8.43
C GLN A 233 15.01 0.22 -8.76
N SER A 234 16.25 0.33 -8.25
CA SER A 234 17.01 1.59 -8.21
C SER A 234 17.27 2.26 -9.57
N GLU A 235 17.34 1.50 -10.66
CA GLU A 235 17.60 2.02 -12.01
C GLU A 235 16.32 2.23 -12.86
N SER A 236 15.15 2.22 -12.22
CA SER A 236 13.87 2.31 -12.92
C SER A 236 13.19 3.67 -12.72
N GLY A 237 12.37 4.06 -13.71
CA GLY A 237 11.52 5.25 -13.61
C GLY A 237 10.22 4.93 -12.89
N TYR A 238 9.96 5.66 -11.81
CA TYR A 238 8.68 5.60 -11.09
C TYR A 238 7.73 6.69 -11.59
N PRO A 239 6.40 6.51 -11.43
CA PRO A 239 5.42 7.55 -11.75
C PRO A 239 5.62 8.82 -10.89
N ASP A 240 4.84 9.86 -11.18
CA ASP A 240 4.64 11.00 -10.28
C ASP A 240 5.94 11.70 -9.82
N ASN A 241 6.75 12.11 -10.81
CA ASN A 241 8.08 12.69 -10.58
C ASN A 241 9.03 11.78 -9.79
N ASN A 242 8.98 10.49 -10.12
CA ASN A 242 9.83 9.43 -9.58
C ASN A 242 9.52 9.05 -8.12
N CYS A 243 8.25 9.16 -7.71
CA CYS A 243 7.80 8.73 -6.39
C CYS A 243 7.53 7.22 -6.38
N ASN A 244 8.12 6.51 -5.43
CA ASN A 244 7.79 5.10 -5.15
C ASN A 244 7.05 4.91 -3.82
N VAL A 245 6.92 5.99 -3.04
CA VAL A 245 6.01 6.12 -1.91
C VAL A 245 5.23 7.42 -2.01
N GLU A 246 3.97 7.35 -1.61
CA GLU A 246 3.10 8.52 -1.46
C GLU A 246 2.30 8.38 -0.16
N ILE A 247 1.92 9.53 0.41
CA ILE A 247 1.02 9.65 1.53
C ILE A 247 -0.04 10.69 1.20
N TYR A 248 -1.30 10.26 1.17
CA TYR A 248 -2.46 11.12 1.28
C TYR A 248 -2.95 11.19 2.73
N THR A 249 -3.30 12.39 3.20
CA THR A 249 -3.91 12.63 4.52
C THR A 249 -5.30 13.23 4.37
N CYS A 250 -6.18 12.92 5.32
CA CYS A 250 -7.44 13.63 5.54
C CYS A 250 -7.93 13.43 6.98
N SER A 251 -9.09 14.01 7.30
CA SER A 251 -9.73 13.87 8.62
C SER A 251 -10.14 12.44 8.98
N LYS A 252 -10.27 11.54 7.99
CA LYS A 252 -10.81 10.17 8.19
C LYS A 252 -9.74 9.08 8.17
N PHE A 253 -8.71 9.21 7.35
CA PHE A 253 -7.69 8.20 7.11
C PHE A 253 -6.41 8.82 6.54
N ILE A 254 -5.37 7.99 6.49
CA ILE A 254 -4.12 8.26 5.78
C ILE A 254 -3.86 7.10 4.83
N GLU A 255 -3.48 7.36 3.59
CA GLU A 255 -3.05 6.31 2.65
C GLU A 255 -1.54 6.15 2.71
N LEU A 256 -1.08 4.92 2.93
CA LEU A 256 0.33 4.54 2.80
C LEU A 256 0.49 3.86 1.44
N GLU A 257 1.00 4.60 0.49
CA GLU A 257 1.01 4.21 -0.91
C GLU A 257 2.42 3.79 -1.33
N THR A 258 2.47 2.76 -2.17
CA THR A 258 3.71 2.26 -2.77
C THR A 258 3.45 2.04 -4.25
N LEU A 259 4.41 2.41 -5.06
CA LEU A 259 4.29 2.36 -6.51
C LEU A 259 5.39 1.46 -7.07
N SER A 260 5.06 0.66 -8.07
CA SER A 260 6.07 -0.02 -8.89
C SER A 260 6.64 0.96 -9.92
N PRO A 261 7.75 0.62 -10.57
CA PRO A 261 8.17 1.34 -11.77
C PRO A 261 7.12 1.31 -12.87
N MET A 262 7.21 2.29 -13.76
CA MET A 262 6.44 2.37 -14.99
C MET A 262 6.92 1.32 -15.99
N ALA A 263 5.99 0.54 -16.56
CA ALA A 263 6.30 -0.43 -17.60
C ALA A 263 5.19 -0.52 -18.66
N THR A 264 5.60 -0.72 -19.91
CA THR A 264 4.71 -1.12 -21.02
C THR A 264 4.62 -2.64 -21.03
N LEU A 265 3.41 -3.21 -21.06
CA LEU A 265 3.20 -4.66 -21.00
C LEU A 265 2.78 -5.23 -22.35
N ALA A 266 3.53 -6.19 -22.87
CA ALA A 266 3.12 -6.95 -24.04
C ALA A 266 1.96 -7.91 -23.72
N PRO A 267 1.23 -8.41 -24.74
CA PRO A 267 0.20 -9.43 -24.53
C PRO A 267 0.69 -10.61 -23.69
N GLY A 268 -0.01 -10.89 -22.59
CA GLY A 268 0.33 -11.97 -21.67
C GLY A 268 1.35 -11.63 -20.59
N GLU A 269 2.09 -10.53 -20.70
CA GLU A 269 3.07 -10.08 -19.71
C GLU A 269 2.41 -9.57 -18.43
N SER A 270 3.18 -9.56 -17.34
CA SER A 270 2.73 -9.10 -16.03
C SER A 270 3.77 -8.20 -15.38
N LEU A 271 3.28 -7.11 -14.80
CA LEU A 271 4.02 -6.27 -13.84
C LEU A 271 3.75 -6.79 -12.43
N VAL A 272 4.78 -6.86 -11.59
CA VAL A 272 4.68 -7.40 -10.23
C VAL A 272 5.27 -6.41 -9.22
N GLN A 273 4.46 -6.03 -8.24
CA GLN A 273 4.93 -5.30 -7.06
C GLN A 273 4.90 -6.25 -5.84
N TYR A 274 6.06 -6.43 -5.21
CA TYR A 274 6.18 -7.19 -3.97
C TYR A 274 6.13 -6.27 -2.75
N GLU A 275 5.39 -6.69 -1.74
CA GLU A 275 5.38 -6.06 -0.42
C GLU A 275 5.56 -7.07 0.71
N ARG A 276 6.27 -6.63 1.74
CA ARG A 276 6.42 -7.31 3.01
C ARG A 276 5.81 -6.46 4.12
N TRP A 277 4.72 -6.96 4.68
CA TRP A 277 4.00 -6.29 5.77
C TRP A 277 4.43 -6.84 7.11
N PHE A 278 4.96 -5.97 7.97
CA PHE A 278 5.28 -6.30 9.35
C PHE A 278 4.31 -5.60 10.30
N VAL A 279 3.83 -6.35 11.29
CA VAL A 279 3.03 -5.82 12.39
C VAL A 279 3.63 -6.30 13.70
N VAL A 280 4.16 -5.36 14.46
CA VAL A 280 4.88 -5.64 15.71
C VAL A 280 4.41 -4.71 16.82
N LYS A 281 4.77 -5.04 18.06
CA LYS A 281 4.64 -4.08 19.17
C LYS A 281 5.42 -2.80 18.82
N PRO A 282 5.04 -1.62 19.37
CA PRO A 282 5.72 -0.38 19.09
C PRO A 282 7.24 -0.52 19.25
N ILE A 283 7.96 -0.22 18.17
CA ILE A 283 9.42 -0.09 18.15
C ILE A 283 9.81 1.37 18.04
N GLU A 284 11.09 1.69 18.25
CA GLU A 284 11.61 3.02 17.96
C GLU A 284 11.31 3.42 16.51
N ARG A 285 10.92 4.68 16.30
CA ARG A 285 10.68 5.25 14.97
C ARG A 285 12.00 5.74 14.40
N SER A 286 12.79 4.82 13.84
CA SER A 286 14.06 5.12 13.20
C SER A 286 14.33 4.18 12.02
N THR A 287 15.15 4.62 11.07
CA THR A 287 15.61 3.79 9.94
C THR A 287 16.33 2.53 10.44
N ALA A 288 17.16 2.65 11.49
CA ALA A 288 17.88 1.53 12.08
C ALA A 288 16.96 0.46 12.67
N ALA A 289 15.92 0.88 13.41
CA ALA A 289 14.95 -0.06 13.98
C ALA A 289 14.16 -0.82 12.91
N VAL A 290 13.75 -0.13 11.83
CA VAL A 290 13.05 -0.76 10.70
C VAL A 290 13.97 -1.65 9.87
N ALA A 291 15.21 -1.23 9.61
CA ALA A 291 16.22 -2.05 8.94
C ALA A 291 16.47 -3.36 9.71
N GLY A 292 16.59 -3.29 11.04
CA GLY A 292 16.72 -4.47 11.88
C GLY A 292 15.51 -5.41 11.83
N LEU A 293 14.30 -4.89 11.56
CA LEU A 293 13.09 -5.68 11.36
C LEU A 293 13.07 -6.34 9.97
N ILE A 294 13.49 -5.61 8.93
CA ILE A 294 13.57 -6.09 7.54
C ILE A 294 14.63 -7.17 7.39
N GLY A 295 15.81 -7.02 8.00
CA GLY A 295 16.90 -8.00 7.93
C GLY A 295 16.61 -9.34 8.63
N GLN A 296 15.43 -9.51 9.22
CA GLN A 296 14.94 -10.77 9.81
C GLN A 296 14.00 -11.56 8.88
N ASP A 297 13.65 -11.02 7.71
CA ASP A 297 12.81 -11.71 6.70
C ASP A 297 13.60 -12.75 5.87
#